data_AF-A0A5C3NG59-F1
#
_entry.id   AF-A0A5C3NG59-F1
#
_cell.length_a   1.000
_cell.length_b   1.000
_cell.length_c   1.000
_cell.angle_alpha   90.00
_cell.angle_beta   90.00
_cell.angle_gamma   90.00
#
_symmetry.space_group_name_H-M   'P 1'
#
loop_
_entity.id
_entity.type
_entity.pdbx_description
1 polymer ?
#
loop_
_entity_poly.entity_id
_entity_poly.type
_entity_poly.pdbx_seq_one_letter_code
_entity_poly.pdbx_strand_id
1 'polypeptide(L)'
;MNTPRYDSQRLYSYAKLMPDIFLHNLLLLSAALSCIVLSLFSLLLSRRLAGCKLQTSRVRLRLNPPSIQIDDLYYSHRTAIPRPELQLPDQPFTLTAAQILVNLHIPRPTRPAWATITVKDIFHTGPEATASAAQCTINLWFFPYAFRFTAGTYAHVQIDDKRVRVFNSKSTPSWVGALRRNLILTMLKGEILRCDDFKSSVRFGVPDRYESVESKQRQAIEGAEGMKERMITALLRGYHTRNWQGRIYAMEAVDMQWRDVLLDDRGRFAMVVKDARWIKARESYELETPINFW
;
A
#
# COMPACT_ATOMS: atom_id res chain seq x y z
N MET A 1 -8.58 -70.57 -6.39
CA MET A 1 -9.36 -69.35 -6.68
C MET A 1 -9.93 -68.85 -5.36
N ASN A 2 -9.32 -67.82 -4.76
CA ASN A 2 -9.76 -67.22 -3.51
C ASN A 2 -10.48 -65.91 -3.83
N THR A 3 -11.79 -65.86 -3.62
CA THR A 3 -12.57 -64.62 -3.68
C THR A 3 -12.34 -63.82 -2.40
N PRO A 4 -12.00 -62.53 -2.47
CA PRO A 4 -11.82 -61.70 -1.29
C PRO A 4 -13.18 -61.46 -0.62
N ARG A 5 -13.30 -61.86 0.66
CA ARG A 5 -14.40 -61.45 1.54
C ARG A 5 -14.27 -59.94 1.79
N TYR A 6 -15.20 -59.17 1.27
CA TYR A 6 -15.35 -57.76 1.59
C TYR A 6 -15.95 -57.63 3.00
N ASP A 7 -15.17 -57.07 3.93
CA ASP A 7 -15.58 -56.73 5.29
C ASP A 7 -16.65 -55.62 5.28
N SER A 8 -17.92 -56.03 5.30
CA SER A 8 -19.08 -55.13 5.40
C SER A 8 -19.13 -54.35 6.72
N GLN A 9 -18.33 -54.71 7.73
CA GLN A 9 -18.26 -54.00 9.01
C GLN A 9 -17.52 -52.65 8.95
N ARG A 10 -16.63 -52.41 7.97
CA ARG A 10 -15.96 -51.11 7.84
C ARG A 10 -16.88 -50.01 7.29
N LEU A 11 -17.86 -50.36 6.46
CA LEU A 11 -18.79 -49.39 5.86
C LEU A 11 -19.79 -48.79 6.87
N TYR A 12 -20.17 -49.54 7.92
CA TYR A 12 -21.06 -49.03 8.97
C TYR A 12 -20.39 -48.04 9.93
N SER A 13 -19.05 -48.06 10.05
CA SER A 13 -18.31 -47.12 10.91
C SER A 13 -18.22 -45.71 10.30
N TYR A 14 -18.05 -45.61 8.98
CA TYR A 14 -17.98 -44.31 8.29
C TYR A 14 -19.35 -43.60 8.20
N ALA A 15 -20.45 -44.36 8.16
CA ALA A 15 -21.80 -43.78 8.14
C ALA A 15 -22.18 -43.04 9.43
N LYS A 16 -21.56 -43.41 10.57
CA LYS A 16 -21.82 -42.78 11.88
C LYS A 16 -20.93 -41.56 12.17
N LEU A 17 -19.78 -41.42 11.49
CA LEU A 17 -18.83 -40.31 11.69
C LEU A 17 -19.13 -39.07 10.82
N MET A 18 -19.82 -39.25 9.69
CA MET A 18 -20.26 -38.16 8.80
C MET A 18 -21.23 -37.14 9.45
N PRO A 19 -22.28 -37.54 10.20
CA PRO A 19 -23.21 -36.57 10.76
C PRO A 19 -22.58 -35.66 11.82
N ASP A 20 -21.64 -36.16 12.62
CA ASP A 20 -21.01 -35.36 13.70
C ASP A 20 -20.09 -34.27 13.14
N ILE A 21 -19.32 -34.56 12.08
CA ILE A 21 -18.48 -33.57 11.40
C ILE A 21 -19.36 -32.52 10.72
N PHE A 22 -20.48 -32.92 10.12
CA PHE A 22 -21.41 -32.00 9.47
C PHE A 22 -22.10 -31.06 10.48
N LEU A 23 -22.58 -31.59 11.61
CA LEU A 23 -23.18 -30.82 12.69
C LEU A 23 -22.16 -29.84 13.33
N HIS A 24 -20.92 -30.27 13.53
CA HIS A 24 -19.86 -29.40 14.06
C HIS A 24 -19.55 -28.24 13.11
N ASN A 25 -19.44 -28.51 11.80
CA ASN A 25 -19.23 -27.48 10.79
C ASN A 25 -20.43 -26.53 10.66
N LEU A 26 -21.66 -27.03 10.82
CA LEU A 26 -22.87 -26.20 10.82
C LEU A 26 -22.92 -25.26 12.04
N LEU A 27 -22.50 -25.74 13.21
CA LEU A 27 -22.38 -24.94 14.44
C LEU A 27 -21.29 -23.87 14.34
N LEU A 28 -20.13 -24.21 13.75
CA LEU A 28 -19.07 -23.24 13.50
C LEU A 28 -19.52 -22.18 12.48
N LEU A 29 -20.25 -22.58 11.44
CA LEU A 29 -20.81 -21.65 10.45
C LEU A 29 -21.86 -20.72 11.08
N SER A 30 -22.75 -21.24 11.93
CA SER A 30 -23.78 -20.44 12.60
C SER A 30 -23.17 -19.47 13.63
N ALA A 31 -22.12 -19.89 14.35
CA ALA A 31 -21.35 -19.01 15.23
C ALA A 31 -20.58 -17.93 14.46
N ALA A 32 -20.01 -18.26 13.30
CA ALA A 32 -19.36 -17.28 12.44
C ALA A 32 -20.39 -16.27 11.88
N LEU A 33 -21.56 -16.74 11.44
CA LEU A 33 -22.64 -15.90 10.94
C LEU A 33 -23.22 -15.00 12.04
N SER A 34 -23.40 -15.50 13.27
CA SER A 34 -23.87 -14.68 14.39
C SER A 34 -22.85 -13.62 14.79
N CYS A 35 -21.55 -13.92 14.75
CA CYS A 35 -20.48 -12.94 14.94
C CYS A 35 -20.48 -11.86 13.84
N ILE A 36 -20.71 -12.24 12.58
CA ILE A 36 -20.83 -11.29 11.45
C ILE A 36 -22.07 -10.41 11.63
N VAL A 37 -23.20 -10.98 12.04
CA VAL A 37 -24.43 -10.22 12.29
C VAL A 37 -24.27 -9.28 13.49
N LEU A 38 -23.64 -9.70 14.58
CA LEU A 38 -23.39 -8.87 15.76
C LEU A 38 -22.38 -7.75 15.48
N SER A 39 -21.34 -8.03 14.68
CA SER A 39 -20.39 -6.99 14.25
C SER A 39 -21.03 -6.00 13.28
N LEU A 40 -21.89 -6.45 12.36
CA LEU A 40 -22.76 -5.59 11.54
C LEU A 40 -23.72 -4.76 12.41
N PHE A 41 -24.28 -5.34 13.48
CA PHE A 41 -25.18 -4.67 14.41
C PHE A 41 -24.44 -3.60 15.24
N SER A 42 -23.20 -3.89 15.64
CA SER A 42 -22.28 -2.94 16.30
C SER A 42 -21.85 -1.81 15.35
N LEU A 43 -21.67 -2.11 14.06
CA LEU A 43 -21.44 -1.15 12.98
C LEU A 43 -22.65 -0.24 12.72
N LEU A 44 -23.86 -0.78 12.81
CA LEU A 44 -25.13 -0.06 12.60
C LEU A 44 -25.52 0.82 13.79
N LEU A 45 -25.14 0.42 15.01
CA LEU A 45 -25.35 1.22 16.21
C LEU A 45 -24.26 2.28 16.30
N SER A 46 -24.57 3.45 15.76
CA SER A 46 -23.85 4.73 15.75
C SER A 46 -23.39 5.26 17.14
N ARG A 47 -22.73 4.44 17.95
CA ARG A 47 -22.13 4.80 19.22
C ARG A 47 -20.64 5.05 19.03
N ARG A 48 -20.16 6.15 19.63
CA ARG A 48 -18.72 6.43 19.73
C ARG A 48 -18.10 5.40 20.66
N LEU A 49 -17.51 4.34 20.11
CA LEU A 49 -16.71 3.40 20.87
C LEU A 49 -15.28 3.95 20.98
N ALA A 50 -14.83 4.26 22.19
CA ALA A 50 -13.45 4.68 22.50
C ALA A 50 -12.93 5.88 21.66
N GLY A 51 -13.78 6.89 21.40
CA GLY A 51 -13.37 8.08 20.62
C GLY A 51 -13.29 7.87 19.11
N CYS A 52 -13.68 6.68 18.62
CA CYS A 52 -13.87 6.41 17.19
C CYS A 52 -15.28 6.82 16.77
N LYS A 53 -15.41 7.46 15.60
CA LYS A 53 -16.68 7.72 14.92
C LYS A 53 -16.65 6.99 13.59
N LEU A 54 -17.50 5.99 13.44
CA LEU A 54 -17.69 5.24 12.21
C LEU A 54 -19.08 5.56 11.67
N GLN A 55 -19.16 5.95 10.40
CA GLN A 55 -20.39 6.26 9.69
C GLN A 55 -20.36 5.53 8.35
N THR A 56 -21.48 4.92 8.00
CA THR A 56 -21.72 4.29 6.70
C THR A 56 -23.08 4.76 6.21
N SER A 57 -23.20 5.07 4.93
CA SER A 57 -24.45 5.56 4.34
C SER A 57 -25.39 4.39 4.04
N ARG A 58 -24.87 3.36 3.38
CA ARG A 58 -25.66 2.22 2.93
C ARG A 58 -24.84 0.94 2.94
N VAL A 59 -25.44 -0.14 3.43
CA VAL A 59 -24.91 -1.50 3.32
C VAL A 59 -25.87 -2.32 2.45
N ARG A 60 -25.35 -2.95 1.39
CA ARG A 60 -26.11 -3.86 0.53
C ARG A 60 -25.51 -5.25 0.61
N LEU A 61 -26.35 -6.22 0.93
CA LEU A 61 -25.99 -7.63 0.92
C LEU A 61 -26.66 -8.27 -0.29
N ARG A 62 -25.87 -8.95 -1.12
CA ARG A 62 -26.38 -9.79 -2.21
C ARG A 62 -25.99 -11.23 -1.87
N LEU A 63 -26.92 -12.16 -2.02
CA LEU A 63 -26.69 -13.57 -1.68
C LEU A 63 -26.22 -14.38 -2.90
N ASN A 64 -26.52 -13.96 -4.12
CA ASN A 64 -26.15 -14.69 -5.34
C ASN A 64 -25.69 -13.75 -6.48
N PRO A 65 -24.37 -13.62 -6.73
CA PRO A 65 -23.27 -14.15 -5.91
C PRO A 65 -23.17 -13.44 -4.54
N PRO A 66 -22.61 -14.10 -3.51
CA PRO A 66 -22.46 -13.52 -2.18
C PRO A 66 -21.52 -12.31 -2.23
N SER A 67 -22.06 -11.12 -2.00
CA SER A 67 -21.28 -9.88 -1.95
C SER A 67 -21.84 -8.90 -0.92
N ILE A 68 -20.91 -8.16 -0.30
CA ILE A 68 -21.21 -7.12 0.67
C ILE A 68 -20.69 -5.81 0.08
N GLN A 69 -21.58 -4.84 -0.10
CA GLN A 69 -21.24 -3.51 -0.56
C GLN A 69 -21.53 -2.50 0.54
N ILE A 70 -20.55 -1.67 0.88
CA ILE A 70 -20.66 -0.58 1.84
C ILE A 70 -20.39 0.72 1.07
N ASP A 71 -21.37 1.61 1.03
CA ASP A 71 -21.29 2.92 0.39
C ASP A 71 -21.00 4.00 1.44
N ASP A 72 -20.15 4.97 1.07
CA ASP A 72 -19.73 6.13 1.85
C ASP A 72 -19.24 5.79 3.27
N LEU A 73 -18.16 5.01 3.36
CA LEU A 73 -17.49 4.76 4.62
C LEU A 73 -16.78 6.04 5.08
N TYR A 74 -17.09 6.50 6.28
CA TYR A 74 -16.35 7.53 7.00
C TYR A 74 -15.92 7.01 8.36
N TYR A 75 -14.62 7.00 8.60
CA TYR A 75 -14.02 6.66 9.88
C TYR A 75 -13.21 7.85 10.38
N SER A 76 -13.44 8.27 11.62
CA SER A 76 -12.64 9.28 12.29
C SER A 76 -12.23 8.80 13.66
N HIS A 77 -10.97 9.05 14.00
CA HIS A 77 -10.42 8.72 15.30
C HIS A 77 -9.54 9.86 15.81
N ARG A 78 -9.75 10.23 17.07
CA ARG A 78 -8.84 11.09 17.81
C ARG A 78 -8.00 10.22 18.71
N THR A 79 -6.85 9.80 18.22
CA THR A 79 -5.79 9.33 19.12
C THR A 79 -5.27 10.56 19.86
N ALA A 80 -5.31 10.54 21.19
CA ALA A 80 -4.42 11.39 21.97
C ALA A 80 -3.01 10.85 21.75
N ILE A 81 -2.36 11.20 20.65
CA ILE A 81 -1.00 10.74 20.34
C ILE A 81 -0.08 11.42 21.35
N PRO A 82 0.58 10.67 22.27
CA PRO A 82 1.56 11.24 23.17
C PRO A 82 2.88 11.35 22.41
N ARG A 83 2.96 12.29 21.46
CA ARG A 83 4.24 12.72 20.89
C ARG A 83 4.45 14.18 21.24
N PRO A 84 4.89 14.48 22.47
CA PRO A 84 5.14 15.87 22.91
C PRO A 84 6.17 16.59 22.02
N GLU A 85 7.00 15.85 21.29
CA GLU A 85 8.02 16.40 20.37
C GLU A 85 7.46 16.93 19.05
N LEU A 86 6.29 16.43 18.62
CA LEU A 86 5.64 16.89 17.40
C LEU A 86 4.52 17.86 17.81
N GLN A 87 4.79 19.16 17.70
CA GLN A 87 3.78 20.23 17.72
C GLN A 87 2.85 20.13 16.50
N LEU A 88 2.25 18.96 16.29
CA LEU A 88 1.26 18.76 15.25
C LEU A 88 -0.07 19.33 15.75
N PRO A 89 -0.83 20.04 14.90
CA PRO A 89 -2.18 20.46 15.24
C PRO A 89 -3.01 19.24 15.65
N ASP A 90 -3.96 19.42 16.59
CA ASP A 90 -4.92 18.41 17.05
C ASP A 90 -5.90 18.03 15.93
N GLN A 91 -5.36 17.43 14.87
CA GLN A 91 -6.08 17.08 13.67
C GLN A 91 -6.51 15.61 13.77
N PRO A 92 -7.82 15.33 13.69
CA PRO A 92 -8.32 13.97 13.78
C PRO A 92 -7.82 13.13 12.61
N PHE A 93 -7.47 11.87 12.88
CA PHE A 93 -7.28 10.88 11.84
C PHE A 93 -8.63 10.65 11.16
N THR A 94 -8.68 10.76 9.84
CA THR A 94 -9.88 10.46 9.06
C THR A 94 -9.56 9.55 7.89
N LEU A 95 -10.40 8.55 7.69
CA LEU A 95 -10.38 7.63 6.56
C LEU A 95 -11.76 7.65 5.93
N THR A 96 -11.80 7.87 4.63
CA THR A 96 -13.02 7.85 3.84
C THR A 96 -12.84 6.92 2.65
N ALA A 97 -13.91 6.23 2.27
CA ALA A 97 -13.95 5.42 1.07
C ALA A 97 -15.36 5.51 0.47
N ALA A 98 -15.46 5.82 -0.82
CA ALA A 98 -16.76 5.94 -1.48
C ALA A 98 -17.48 4.60 -1.55
N GLN A 99 -16.74 3.51 -1.77
CA GLN A 99 -17.33 2.18 -1.91
C GLN A 99 -16.34 1.10 -1.47
N ILE A 100 -16.81 0.19 -0.60
CA ILE A 100 -16.13 -1.06 -0.28
C ILE A 100 -17.00 -2.20 -0.77
N LEU A 101 -16.46 -3.03 -1.66
CA LEU A 101 -17.09 -4.21 -2.21
C LEU A 101 -16.30 -5.45 -1.77
N VAL A 102 -16.93 -6.33 -1.03
CA VAL A 102 -16.40 -7.64 -0.66
C VAL A 102 -17.15 -8.69 -1.46
N ASN A 103 -16.48 -9.31 -2.42
CA ASN A 103 -17.02 -10.43 -3.19
C ASN A 103 -16.49 -11.73 -2.62
N LEU A 104 -17.40 -12.60 -2.17
CA LEU A 104 -17.03 -13.93 -1.70
C LEU A 104 -17.11 -14.91 -2.87
N HIS A 105 -16.14 -15.81 -2.92
CA HIS A 105 -15.98 -16.78 -3.99
C HIS A 105 -15.80 -18.16 -3.39
N ILE A 106 -16.35 -19.18 -4.06
CA ILE A 106 -16.01 -20.56 -3.77
C ILE A 106 -14.67 -20.83 -4.45
N PRO A 107 -13.61 -21.19 -3.70
CA PRO A 107 -12.29 -21.46 -4.27
C PRO A 107 -12.37 -22.57 -5.33
N ARG A 108 -11.78 -22.32 -6.50
CA ARG A 108 -11.65 -23.32 -7.58
C ARG A 108 -10.19 -23.53 -7.93
N PRO A 109 -9.78 -24.69 -8.47
CA PRO A 109 -8.42 -24.89 -8.94
C PRO A 109 -7.93 -23.83 -9.94
N THR A 110 -8.83 -23.27 -10.75
CA THR A 110 -8.52 -22.18 -11.70
C THR A 110 -8.45 -20.79 -11.05
N ARG A 111 -9.06 -20.61 -9.87
CA ARG A 111 -9.07 -19.36 -9.10
C ARG A 111 -9.21 -19.69 -7.61
N PRO A 112 -8.09 -19.90 -6.88
CA PRO A 112 -8.11 -20.32 -5.47
C PRO A 112 -8.43 -19.17 -4.49
N ALA A 113 -8.90 -18.03 -5.00
CA ALA A 113 -9.31 -16.90 -4.19
C ALA A 113 -10.68 -17.17 -3.54
N TRP A 114 -10.79 -16.95 -2.24
CA TRP A 114 -12.06 -17.07 -1.51
C TRP A 114 -12.75 -15.73 -1.30
N ALA A 115 -12.00 -14.62 -1.39
CA ALA A 115 -12.55 -13.28 -1.31
C ALA A 115 -11.76 -12.30 -2.17
N THR A 116 -12.47 -11.37 -2.79
CA THR A 116 -11.92 -10.17 -3.42
C THR A 116 -12.53 -8.95 -2.75
N ILE A 117 -11.70 -8.12 -2.13
CA ILE A 117 -12.10 -6.85 -1.53
C ILE A 117 -11.65 -5.74 -2.48
N THR A 118 -12.59 -4.92 -2.91
CA THR A 118 -12.33 -3.74 -3.75
C THR A 118 -12.79 -2.51 -3.00
N VAL A 119 -11.86 -1.58 -2.75
CA VAL A 119 -12.15 -0.30 -2.11
C VAL A 119 -11.90 0.79 -3.13
N LYS A 120 -12.88 1.66 -3.36
CA LYS A 120 -12.79 2.79 -4.29
C LYS A 120 -12.72 4.12 -3.56
N ASP A 121 -12.00 5.06 -4.16
CA ASP A 121 -11.85 6.44 -3.72
C ASP A 121 -11.48 6.53 -2.24
N ILE A 122 -10.36 5.90 -1.90
CA ILE A 122 -9.81 5.93 -0.54
C ILE A 122 -9.17 7.29 -0.32
N PHE A 123 -9.59 8.00 0.70
CA PHE A 123 -8.89 9.18 1.20
C PHE A 123 -8.61 9.05 2.68
N HIS A 124 -7.34 9.19 3.02
CA HIS A 124 -6.82 9.16 4.37
C HIS A 124 -6.19 10.50 4.68
N THR A 125 -6.63 11.16 5.75
CA THR A 125 -6.04 12.39 6.26
C THR A 125 -5.57 12.14 7.68
N GLY A 126 -4.26 12.28 7.90
CA GLY A 126 -3.65 12.30 9.22
C GLY A 126 -2.80 13.55 9.42
N PRO A 127 -2.25 13.74 10.62
CA PRO A 127 -1.46 14.93 10.95
C PRO A 127 -0.12 14.98 10.19
N GLU A 128 0.46 13.82 9.87
CA GLU A 128 1.75 13.71 9.18
C GLU A 128 1.62 13.86 7.65
N ALA A 129 0.56 13.27 7.07
CA ALA A 129 0.36 13.20 5.64
C ALA A 129 -1.11 12.93 5.28
N THR A 130 -1.46 13.32 4.05
CA THR A 130 -2.66 12.86 3.36
C THR A 130 -2.29 11.79 2.34
N ALA A 131 -3.10 10.75 2.23
CA ALA A 131 -2.92 9.70 1.24
C ALA A 131 -4.26 9.45 0.55
N SER A 132 -4.25 9.29 -0.77
CA SER A 132 -5.41 8.91 -1.55
C SER A 132 -5.08 7.74 -2.46
N ALA A 133 -6.06 6.92 -2.79
CA ALA A 133 -5.95 5.89 -3.81
C ALA A 133 -7.28 5.78 -4.54
N ALA A 134 -7.26 5.74 -5.87
CA ALA A 134 -8.48 5.60 -6.67
C ALA A 134 -9.12 4.23 -6.45
N GLN A 135 -8.30 3.18 -6.40
CA GLN A 135 -8.78 1.83 -6.17
C GLN A 135 -7.74 1.00 -5.41
N CYS A 136 -8.21 0.16 -4.48
CA CYS A 136 -7.42 -0.87 -3.83
C CYS A 136 -8.14 -2.20 -3.99
N THR A 137 -7.48 -3.18 -4.59
CA THR A 137 -8.00 -4.53 -4.80
C THR A 137 -7.16 -5.52 -4.02
N ILE A 138 -7.77 -6.19 -3.05
CA ILE A 138 -7.15 -7.22 -2.21
C ILE A 138 -7.78 -8.55 -2.58
N ASN A 139 -6.99 -9.46 -3.15
CA ASN A 139 -7.39 -10.83 -3.43
C ASN A 139 -6.84 -11.73 -2.34
N LEU A 140 -7.73 -12.38 -1.59
CA LEU A 140 -7.38 -13.29 -0.50
C LEU A 140 -7.44 -14.73 -1.00
N TRP A 141 -6.33 -15.45 -0.86
CA TRP A 141 -6.18 -16.82 -1.37
C TRP A 141 -6.34 -17.82 -0.23
N PHE A 142 -7.05 -18.92 -0.50
CA PHE A 142 -7.32 -19.95 0.50
C PHE A 142 -6.30 -21.07 0.33
N PHE A 143 -5.45 -21.29 1.33
CA PHE A 143 -4.41 -22.34 1.36
C PHE A 143 -3.75 -22.59 -0.01
N PRO A 144 -2.84 -21.71 -0.47
CA PRO A 144 -2.16 -21.85 -1.77
C PRO A 144 -1.56 -23.25 -1.96
N TYR A 145 -1.08 -23.86 -0.88
CA TYR A 145 -0.51 -25.20 -0.84
C TYR A 145 -1.50 -26.31 -1.22
N ALA A 146 -2.76 -26.23 -0.75
CA ALA A 146 -3.78 -27.25 -1.04
C ALA A 146 -4.15 -27.29 -2.53
N PHE A 147 -3.99 -26.16 -3.23
CA PHE A 147 -4.20 -26.04 -4.68
C PHE A 147 -2.91 -26.21 -5.49
N ARG A 148 -1.83 -26.73 -4.89
CA ARG A 148 -0.51 -26.90 -5.52
C ARG A 148 0.10 -25.61 -6.08
N PHE A 149 -0.35 -24.44 -5.60
CA PHE A 149 0.34 -23.17 -5.78
C PHE A 149 1.48 -23.11 -4.76
N THR A 150 2.60 -23.77 -5.08
CA THR A 150 3.74 -23.98 -4.18
C THR A 150 4.51 -22.70 -3.79
N ALA A 151 4.13 -21.53 -4.31
CA ALA A 151 4.75 -20.24 -3.99
C ALA A 151 3.76 -19.06 -3.91
N GLY A 152 2.46 -19.31 -3.72
CA GLY A 152 1.45 -18.25 -3.74
C GLY A 152 1.40 -17.40 -2.47
N THR A 153 1.22 -16.08 -2.60
CA THR A 153 0.97 -15.16 -1.48
C THR A 153 -0.42 -15.38 -0.88
N TYR A 154 -0.60 -15.28 0.45
CA TYR A 154 -1.93 -15.35 1.07
C TYR A 154 -2.86 -14.21 0.67
N ALA A 155 -2.28 -13.05 0.36
CA ALA A 155 -3.00 -11.88 -0.12
C ALA A 155 -2.22 -11.23 -1.25
N HIS A 156 -2.90 -10.93 -2.34
CA HIS A 156 -2.39 -10.08 -3.39
C HIS A 156 -3.08 -8.71 -3.28
N VAL A 157 -2.30 -7.68 -3.00
CA VAL A 157 -2.79 -6.30 -2.83
C VAL A 157 -2.33 -5.47 -4.03
N GLN A 158 -3.28 -4.94 -4.77
CA GLN A 158 -3.06 -3.98 -5.85
C GLN A 158 -3.66 -2.63 -5.44
N ILE A 159 -2.88 -1.56 -5.56
CA ILE A 159 -3.33 -0.20 -5.24
C ILE A 159 -3.08 0.66 -6.47
N ASP A 160 -4.15 1.23 -7.02
CA ASP A 160 -4.16 2.04 -8.23
C ASP A 160 -4.27 3.54 -7.88
N ASP A 161 -3.52 4.37 -8.60
CA ASP A 161 -3.41 5.83 -8.40
C ASP A 161 -3.19 6.25 -6.93
N LYS A 162 -2.25 5.58 -6.26
CA LYS A 162 -1.86 5.92 -4.90
C LYS A 162 -1.07 7.23 -4.88
N ARG A 163 -1.64 8.28 -4.25
CA ARG A 163 -1.00 9.58 -4.05
C ARG A 163 -0.80 9.82 -2.57
N VAL A 164 0.34 10.39 -2.19
CA VAL A 164 0.67 10.68 -0.79
C VAL A 164 1.27 12.06 -0.74
N ARG A 165 0.60 12.97 -0.04
CA ARG A 165 1.05 14.33 0.19
C ARG A 165 1.52 14.46 1.64
N VAL A 166 2.82 14.63 1.80
CA VAL A 166 3.46 14.91 3.08
C VAL A 166 3.45 16.42 3.30
N PHE A 167 3.00 16.88 4.46
CA PHE A 167 2.88 18.31 4.74
C PHE A 167 4.21 18.96 5.12
N ASN A 168 5.02 18.27 5.92
CA ASN A 168 6.30 18.77 6.38
C ASN A 168 7.35 17.64 6.35
N SER A 169 8.58 17.96 5.94
CA SER A 169 9.72 17.05 5.99
C SER A 169 9.97 16.48 7.38
N LYS A 170 9.74 17.27 8.45
CA LYS A 170 9.91 16.83 9.84
C LYS A 170 8.86 15.80 10.28
N SER A 171 7.64 15.88 9.74
CA SER A 171 6.51 14.97 10.04
C SER A 171 6.32 13.92 8.95
N THR A 172 7.39 13.52 8.26
CA THR A 172 7.28 12.52 7.19
C THR A 172 6.98 11.15 7.81
N PRO A 173 5.95 10.41 7.36
CA PRO A 173 5.71 9.06 7.84
C PRO A 173 6.95 8.18 7.69
N SER A 174 7.25 7.37 8.71
CA SER A 174 8.51 6.61 8.79
C SER A 174 8.78 5.75 7.55
N TRP A 175 7.75 5.14 6.97
CA TRP A 175 7.84 4.32 5.77
C TRP A 175 8.13 5.16 4.51
N VAL A 176 7.57 6.37 4.38
CA VAL A 176 7.92 7.31 3.30
C VAL A 176 9.36 7.76 3.48
N GLY A 177 9.76 8.07 4.72
CA GLY A 177 11.13 8.45 5.04
C GLY A 177 12.14 7.33 4.74
N ALA A 178 11.77 6.07 5.01
CA ALA A 178 12.57 4.90 4.66
C ALA A 178 12.67 4.72 3.14
N LEU A 179 11.55 4.83 2.41
CA LEU A 179 11.53 4.76 0.95
C LEU A 179 12.39 5.85 0.33
N ARG A 180 12.24 7.10 0.79
CA ARG A 180 13.04 8.25 0.35
C ARG A 180 14.53 8.01 0.60
N ARG A 181 14.90 7.62 1.83
CA ARG A 181 16.30 7.33 2.17
C ARG A 181 16.87 6.20 1.31
N ASN A 182 16.13 5.12 1.14
CA ASN A 182 16.57 3.99 0.32
C ASN A 182 16.78 4.39 -1.14
N LEU A 183 15.87 5.16 -1.72
CA LEU A 183 15.97 5.61 -3.09
C LEU A 183 17.17 6.56 -3.28
N ILE A 184 17.30 7.58 -2.42
CA ILE A 184 18.43 8.52 -2.47
C ILE A 184 19.76 7.79 -2.28
N LEU A 185 19.87 6.94 -1.25
CA LEU A 185 21.10 6.19 -1.01
C LEU A 185 21.40 5.22 -2.15
N THR A 186 20.38 4.61 -2.77
CA THR A 186 20.59 3.75 -3.94
C THR A 186 21.12 4.57 -5.12
N MET A 187 20.59 5.77 -5.37
CA MET A 187 21.12 6.64 -6.42
C MET A 187 22.54 7.13 -6.14
N LEU A 188 22.87 7.40 -4.87
CA LEU A 188 24.18 7.95 -4.49
C LEU A 188 25.28 6.89 -4.32
N LYS A 189 24.93 5.70 -3.82
CA LYS A 189 25.88 4.64 -3.45
C LYS A 189 25.67 3.34 -4.20
N GLY A 190 24.55 3.20 -4.91
CA GLY A 190 24.26 2.01 -5.68
C GLY A 190 25.18 1.90 -6.88
N GLU A 191 25.43 0.68 -7.30
CA GLU A 191 26.17 0.38 -8.50
C GLU A 191 25.26 0.64 -9.70
N ILE A 192 25.71 1.49 -10.63
CA ILE A 192 24.97 1.77 -11.85
C ILE A 192 25.14 0.57 -12.78
N LEU A 193 24.04 -0.13 -13.06
CA LEU A 193 24.02 -1.27 -13.97
C LEU A 193 23.76 -0.85 -15.41
N ARG A 194 22.92 0.18 -15.60
CA ARG A 194 22.52 0.70 -16.91
C ARG A 194 22.10 2.16 -16.77
N CYS A 195 22.45 2.98 -17.74
CA CYS A 195 21.96 4.34 -17.91
C CYS A 195 22.04 4.64 -19.41
N ASP A 196 20.90 4.75 -20.07
CA ASP A 196 20.85 4.88 -21.53
C ASP A 196 21.19 6.32 -21.96
N ASP A 197 20.57 7.29 -21.30
CA ASP A 197 20.86 8.71 -21.48
C ASP A 197 21.10 9.38 -20.12
N PHE A 198 22.13 10.21 -20.05
CA PHE A 198 22.40 11.09 -18.91
C PHE A 198 22.62 12.52 -19.41
N LYS A 199 21.80 13.45 -18.91
CA LYS A 199 21.94 14.89 -19.20
C LYS A 199 21.96 15.65 -17.89
N SER A 200 22.98 16.47 -17.69
CA SER A 200 23.04 17.40 -16.56
C SER A 200 23.15 18.83 -17.06
N SER A 201 22.62 19.77 -16.29
CA SER A 201 22.80 21.19 -16.54
C SER A 201 22.94 21.93 -15.22
N VAL A 202 23.81 22.93 -15.22
CA VAL A 202 23.98 23.85 -14.11
C VAL A 202 23.61 25.23 -14.62
N ARG A 203 22.67 25.89 -13.95
CA ARG A 203 22.26 27.25 -14.23
C ARG A 203 22.52 28.11 -13.01
N PHE A 204 23.05 29.30 -13.24
CA PHE A 204 23.24 30.33 -12.23
C PHE A 204 22.37 31.52 -12.63
N GLY A 205 21.61 32.08 -11.69
CA GLY A 205 20.78 33.26 -11.92
C GLY A 205 19.32 33.10 -11.50
N VAL A 206 18.51 34.11 -11.79
CA VAL A 206 17.07 34.13 -11.48
C VAL A 206 16.36 33.13 -12.40
N PRO A 207 15.60 32.14 -11.88
CA PRO A 207 14.98 31.12 -12.75
C PRO A 207 13.95 31.69 -13.73
N ASP A 208 13.88 31.14 -14.95
CA ASP A 208 12.91 31.51 -16.01
C ASP A 208 11.43 31.52 -15.55
N ARG A 209 11.08 30.72 -14.53
CA ARG A 209 9.71 30.71 -13.96
C ARG A 209 9.33 32.00 -13.23
N TYR A 210 10.28 32.91 -13.01
CA TYR A 210 10.07 34.20 -12.39
C TYR A 210 9.92 35.36 -13.38
N GLU A 211 9.86 35.09 -14.69
CA GLU A 211 9.55 36.13 -15.66
C GLU A 211 8.06 36.49 -15.74
N SER A 212 7.16 35.63 -15.25
CA SER A 212 5.74 35.97 -15.18
C SER A 212 5.49 37.07 -14.15
N VAL A 213 4.52 37.94 -14.43
CA VAL A 213 4.18 39.11 -13.60
C VAL A 213 3.83 38.70 -12.16
N GLU A 214 3.12 37.59 -12.00
CA GLU A 214 2.73 37.03 -10.68
C GLU A 214 3.94 36.59 -9.85
N SER A 215 4.94 36.02 -10.50
CA SER A 215 6.16 35.56 -9.84
C SER A 215 7.03 36.73 -9.38
N LYS A 216 7.10 37.81 -10.16
CA LYS A 216 7.79 39.06 -9.77
C LYS A 216 7.10 39.72 -8.58
N GLN A 217 5.77 39.75 -8.55
CA GLN A 217 5.02 40.24 -7.39
C GLN A 217 5.30 39.41 -6.14
N ARG A 218 5.36 38.08 -6.24
CA ARG A 218 5.76 37.23 -5.10
C ARG A 218 7.19 37.50 -4.64
N GLN A 219 8.14 37.72 -5.55
CA GLN A 219 9.51 38.08 -5.17
C GLN A 219 9.59 39.42 -4.43
N ALA A 220 8.83 40.42 -4.86
CA ALA A 220 8.76 41.72 -4.19
C ALA A 220 8.15 41.61 -2.78
N ILE A 221 7.12 40.77 -2.61
CA ILE A 221 6.49 40.49 -1.32
C ILE A 221 7.42 39.67 -0.40
N GLU A 222 8.13 38.70 -0.96
CA GLU A 222 9.04 37.81 -0.22
C GLU A 222 10.44 38.42 0.00
N GLY A 223 10.72 39.62 -0.52
CA GLY A 223 12.02 40.30 -0.41
C GLY A 223 13.16 39.57 -1.12
N ALA A 224 12.85 38.75 -2.13
CA ALA A 224 13.80 37.90 -2.84
C ALA A 224 14.44 38.58 -4.08
N GLU A 225 14.18 39.88 -4.28
CA GLU A 225 14.73 40.66 -5.38
C GLU A 225 16.27 40.66 -5.34
N GLY A 226 16.90 40.13 -6.39
CA GLY A 226 18.37 40.09 -6.50
C GLY A 226 19.07 38.85 -5.91
N MET A 227 18.33 37.89 -5.33
CA MET A 227 18.95 36.65 -4.86
C MET A 227 19.40 35.77 -6.04
N LYS A 228 20.70 35.45 -6.08
CA LYS A 228 21.27 34.54 -7.08
C LYS A 228 20.99 33.10 -6.65
N GLU A 229 20.22 32.38 -7.46
CA GLU A 229 19.99 30.94 -7.28
C GLU A 229 20.98 30.14 -8.13
N ARG A 230 21.42 28.99 -7.60
CA ARG A 230 22.11 27.93 -8.33
C ARG A 230 21.14 26.78 -8.51
N MET A 231 20.93 26.38 -9.76
CA MET A 231 20.06 25.27 -10.12
C MET A 231 20.86 24.19 -10.83
N ILE A 232 20.84 22.98 -10.28
CA ILE A 232 21.45 21.79 -10.87
C ILE A 232 20.31 20.87 -11.27
N THR A 233 20.21 20.55 -12.56
CA THR A 233 19.23 19.61 -13.08
C THR A 233 19.94 18.39 -13.65
N ALA A 234 19.43 17.20 -13.38
CA ALA A 234 19.89 15.94 -13.93
C ALA A 234 18.71 15.13 -14.45
N LEU A 235 18.80 14.70 -15.69
CA LEU A 235 17.82 13.88 -16.40
C LEU A 235 18.48 12.56 -16.78
N LEU A 236 17.91 11.46 -16.33
CA LEU A 236 18.37 10.10 -16.63
C LEU A 236 17.25 9.33 -17.32
N ARG A 237 17.60 8.49 -18.30
CA ARG A 237 16.69 7.54 -18.95
C ARG A 237 17.24 6.13 -18.91
N GLY A 238 16.36 5.14 -18.78
CA GLY A 238 16.74 3.73 -18.69
C GLY A 238 17.69 3.44 -17.52
N TYR A 239 17.48 4.12 -16.39
CA TYR A 239 18.41 4.09 -15.26
C TYR A 239 18.15 2.88 -14.37
N HIS A 240 19.11 1.95 -14.36
CA HIS A 240 19.10 0.78 -13.50
C HIS A 240 20.26 0.85 -12.51
N THR A 241 19.97 0.65 -11.23
CA THR A 241 20.96 0.69 -10.16
C THR A 241 20.72 -0.43 -9.16
N ARG A 242 21.81 -1.04 -8.68
CA ARG A 242 21.80 -2.08 -7.66
C ARG A 242 22.19 -1.49 -6.33
N ASN A 243 21.35 -1.63 -5.31
CA ASN A 243 21.69 -1.22 -3.96
C ASN A 243 22.53 -2.28 -3.24
N TRP A 244 23.06 -1.93 -2.07
CA TRP A 244 23.86 -2.81 -1.20
C TRP A 244 23.08 -3.99 -0.58
N GLN A 245 21.78 -4.14 -0.88
CA GLN A 245 20.92 -5.24 -0.40
C GLN A 245 20.52 -6.17 -1.56
N GLY A 246 21.27 -6.15 -2.67
CA GLY A 246 20.97 -6.98 -3.85
C GLY A 246 19.69 -6.59 -4.59
N ARG A 247 19.09 -5.42 -4.31
CA ARG A 247 17.88 -4.96 -5.00
C ARG A 247 18.27 -4.12 -6.21
N ILE A 248 17.74 -4.49 -7.36
CA ILE A 248 17.89 -3.75 -8.61
C ILE A 248 16.68 -2.84 -8.76
N TYR A 249 16.90 -1.53 -8.74
CA TYR A 249 15.90 -0.53 -9.08
C TYR A 249 16.04 -0.20 -10.56
N ALA A 250 14.95 -0.34 -11.30
CA ALA A 250 14.87 0.03 -12.71
C ALA A 250 13.86 1.18 -12.86
N MET A 251 14.30 2.26 -13.50
CA MET A 251 13.54 3.49 -13.65
C MET A 251 13.59 3.91 -15.12
N GLU A 252 12.44 4.16 -15.73
CA GLU A 252 12.39 4.59 -17.14
C GLU A 252 12.95 6.00 -17.30
N ALA A 253 12.53 6.92 -16.44
CA ALA A 253 13.02 8.29 -16.43
C ALA A 253 13.16 8.83 -15.01
N VAL A 254 14.24 9.56 -14.75
CA VAL A 254 14.49 10.27 -13.50
C VAL A 254 14.79 11.74 -13.84
N ASP A 255 14.00 12.65 -13.31
CA ASP A 255 14.24 14.09 -13.37
C ASP A 255 14.54 14.59 -11.96
N MET A 256 15.74 15.11 -11.76
CA MET A 256 16.21 15.65 -10.49
C MET A 256 16.54 17.11 -10.66
N GLN A 257 16.13 17.92 -9.68
CA GLN A 257 16.45 19.32 -9.61
C GLN A 257 16.84 19.70 -8.19
N TRP A 258 18.08 20.14 -8.02
CA TRP A 258 18.57 20.78 -6.82
C TRP A 258 18.60 22.29 -7.06
N ARG A 259 17.99 23.06 -6.15
CA ARG A 259 17.99 24.52 -6.15
C ARG A 259 18.59 25.01 -4.86
N ASP A 260 19.46 25.99 -4.96
CA ASP A 260 20.20 26.51 -3.83
C ASP A 260 20.24 28.03 -3.91
N VAL A 261 19.86 28.71 -2.84
CA VAL A 261 19.95 30.17 -2.76
C VAL A 261 21.35 30.50 -2.28
N LEU A 262 22.17 31.21 -3.07
CA LEU A 262 23.58 31.38 -2.73
C LEU A 262 23.83 32.21 -1.45
N LEU A 263 22.83 32.99 -1.03
CA LEU A 263 22.92 33.90 0.11
C LEU A 263 22.23 33.38 1.38
N ASP A 264 21.48 32.28 1.29
CA ASP A 264 20.72 31.71 2.41
C ASP A 264 20.94 30.20 2.40
N ASP A 265 21.11 29.55 3.55
CA ASP A 265 21.39 28.10 3.65
C ASP A 265 20.11 27.26 3.42
N ARG A 266 19.40 27.57 2.33
CA ARG A 266 18.10 27.02 1.95
C ARG A 266 18.20 26.35 0.58
N GLY A 267 18.50 25.05 0.61
CA GLY A 267 18.40 24.17 -0.55
C GLY A 267 17.01 23.54 -0.69
N ARG A 268 16.51 23.42 -1.93
CA ARG A 268 15.32 22.62 -2.27
C ARG A 268 15.70 21.55 -3.28
N PHE A 269 15.28 20.32 -3.00
CA PHE A 269 15.47 19.19 -3.90
C PHE A 269 14.13 18.65 -4.37
N ALA A 270 13.97 18.52 -5.67
CA ALA A 270 12.84 17.86 -6.30
C ALA A 270 13.36 16.66 -7.11
N MET A 271 12.67 15.53 -7.01
CA MET A 271 12.93 14.35 -7.82
C MET A 271 11.60 13.79 -8.30
N VAL A 272 11.51 13.53 -9.60
CA VAL A 272 10.40 12.87 -10.25
C VAL A 272 10.92 11.62 -10.92
N VAL A 273 10.39 10.47 -10.53
CA VAL A 273 10.75 9.17 -11.11
C VAL A 273 9.52 8.61 -11.83
N LYS A 274 9.70 8.15 -13.07
CA LYS A 274 8.69 7.47 -13.88
C LYS A 274 8.99 5.98 -13.98
N ASP A 275 7.92 5.19 -13.93
CA ASP A 275 7.94 3.72 -14.12
C ASP A 275 9.01 3.01 -13.27
N ALA A 276 9.07 3.40 -11.98
CA ALA A 276 9.99 2.84 -11.03
C ALA A 276 9.54 1.44 -10.59
N ARG A 277 10.41 0.45 -10.77
CA ARG A 277 10.24 -0.91 -10.25
C ARG A 277 11.50 -1.35 -9.54
N TRP A 278 11.38 -2.26 -8.58
CA TRP A 278 12.53 -2.90 -7.96
C TRP A 278 12.39 -4.42 -8.02
N ILE A 279 13.52 -5.09 -8.20
CA ILE A 279 13.62 -6.55 -8.33
C ILE A 279 14.62 -6.99 -7.27
N LYS A 280 14.24 -7.92 -6.39
CA LYS A 280 15.24 -8.59 -5.54
C LYS A 280 15.96 -9.61 -6.40
N ALA A 281 17.23 -9.38 -6.70
CA ALA A 281 18.06 -10.45 -7.24
C ALA A 281 18.33 -11.46 -6.12
N ARG A 282 18.21 -12.76 -6.41
CA ARG A 282 18.72 -13.78 -5.48
C ARG A 282 20.22 -13.62 -5.40
N GLU A 283 20.74 -13.53 -4.19
CA GLU A 283 22.18 -13.50 -3.98
C GLU A 283 22.76 -14.90 -4.14
N SER A 284 24.00 -15.02 -4.62
CA SER A 284 24.62 -16.31 -4.94
C SER A 284 24.60 -17.27 -3.74
N TYR A 285 24.79 -16.76 -2.53
CA TYR A 285 24.73 -17.57 -1.31
C TYR A 285 23.31 -18.10 -1.01
N GLU A 286 22.24 -17.39 -1.41
CA GLU A 286 20.84 -17.86 -1.24
C GLU A 286 20.54 -19.04 -2.17
N LEU A 287 21.34 -19.24 -3.23
CA LEU A 287 21.27 -20.42 -4.10
C LEU A 287 22.06 -21.61 -3.54
N GLU A 288 23.10 -21.34 -2.75
CA GLU A 288 23.99 -22.36 -2.17
C GLU A 288 23.48 -22.91 -0.83
N THR A 289 22.74 -22.11 -0.05
CA THR A 289 22.07 -22.64 1.15
C THR A 289 20.84 -23.43 0.74
N PRO A 290 20.78 -24.76 0.95
CA PRO A 290 19.54 -25.50 0.80
C PRO A 290 18.50 -24.86 1.71
N ILE A 291 17.31 -24.62 1.16
CA ILE A 291 16.15 -24.16 1.94
C ILE A 291 15.89 -25.27 2.97
N ASN A 292 16.38 -25.08 4.19
CA ASN A 292 16.07 -25.96 5.30
C ASN A 292 14.58 -25.79 5.59
N PHE A 293 13.79 -26.73 5.08
CA PHE A 293 12.37 -26.89 5.39
C PHE A 293 12.23 -27.52 6.78
N TRP A 294 12.52 -26.74 7.83
CA TRP A 294 12.20 -27.10 9.22
C TRP A 294 11.46 -25.95 9.88
#